data_AF-A0A433SV13-F1
#
_entry.id   AF-A0A433SV13-F1
#
_cell.length_a   1.000
_cell.length_b   1.000
_cell.length_c   1.000
_cell.angle_alpha   90.00
_cell.angle_beta   90.00
_cell.angle_gamma   90.00
#
_symmetry.space_group_name_H-M   'P 1'
#
loop_
_entity.id
_entity.type
_entity.pdbx_description
1 polymer ?
#
loop_
_entity_poly.entity_id
_entity_poly.type
_entity_poly.pdbx_seq_one_letter_code
_entity_poly.pdbx_strand_id
1 'polypeptide(L)'
;MTGKRAANGGPPPAKQSRMDFDEDDNPSQFEEELALLDEIEAEGRGSGSETMDTYAPGPDVESTDFNAKWLRPPLPSLDPKKDSVAFQQLELDYYIGTHLQGMPGATKGPTPIVRMSGVTMEGNSVMAHIHGFTPYFFVPAQPGFKREDCERFKNALETVVKKDLRSNREGIVDAILAVDYVMRESIYGYHGNRKVPFLKITVALPRLIAPAKRMLEQGFVCPGYSQFGFQSYESNIDFEIRFMADTDVVGCNWIELPPGKYYVRPSSQHSGQTSSSSSSLSMVSRCQLEVDISWEDFISHPAEGEWSKVAPFRILSFDIECAGRRGIFPEPNTDPVIQIANMVIRQGDSDPFIRNVFTLKSCAPVVGSKVLSYDTEFELLQ
;
A
#
# COMPACT_ATOMS: atom_id res chain seq x y z
N MET A 1 -42.25 70.60 -11.85
CA MET A 1 -41.20 70.73 -12.89
C MET A 1 -40.22 69.57 -12.66
N THR A 2 -39.84 68.67 -13.57
CA THR A 2 -40.13 68.32 -14.99
C THR A 2 -39.54 66.91 -15.20
N GLY A 3 -40.09 65.91 -15.90
CA GLY A 3 -41.42 65.70 -16.49
C GLY A 3 -41.37 64.69 -17.67
N LYS A 4 -42.18 63.61 -17.65
CA LYS A 4 -42.46 62.65 -18.76
C LYS A 4 -41.23 61.81 -19.23
N ARG A 5 -41.29 60.68 -19.95
CA ARG A 5 -42.31 59.68 -20.43
C ARG A 5 -41.48 58.41 -20.84
N ALA A 6 -41.98 57.19 -21.06
CA ALA A 6 -43.29 56.54 -20.97
C ALA A 6 -43.09 55.01 -20.75
N ALA A 7 -44.16 54.20 -20.71
CA ALA A 7 -44.09 52.74 -20.84
C ALA A 7 -44.29 52.29 -22.29
N ASN A 8 -43.70 51.15 -22.68
CA ASN A 8 -44.08 50.39 -23.86
C ASN A 8 -43.98 48.90 -23.54
N GLY A 9 -45.11 48.19 -23.56
CA GLY A 9 -45.16 46.74 -23.33
C GLY A 9 -45.00 45.97 -24.63
N GLY A 10 -44.21 44.89 -24.59
CA GLY A 10 -44.21 43.82 -25.59
C GLY A 10 -44.50 42.49 -24.89
N PRO A 11 -45.12 41.50 -25.58
CA PRO A 11 -45.38 40.20 -24.99
C PRO A 11 -44.07 39.44 -24.74
N PRO A 12 -44.00 38.56 -23.71
CA PRO A 12 -42.84 37.69 -23.53
C PRO A 12 -42.73 36.72 -24.73
N PRO A 13 -41.54 36.54 -25.32
CA PRO A 13 -41.35 35.56 -26.38
C PRO A 13 -41.58 34.14 -25.86
N ALA A 14 -42.09 33.26 -26.74
CA ALA A 14 -42.50 31.91 -26.38
C ALA A 14 -41.31 31.02 -25.95
N LYS A 15 -41.61 29.98 -25.17
CA LYS A 15 -40.67 28.92 -24.79
C LYS A 15 -39.95 28.37 -26.03
N GLN A 16 -38.63 28.56 -26.10
CA GLN A 16 -37.78 27.68 -26.90
C GLN A 16 -37.52 26.38 -26.13
N SER A 17 -37.56 25.27 -26.86
CA SER A 17 -37.24 23.94 -26.35
C SER A 17 -35.75 23.83 -26.04
N ARG A 18 -35.40 23.44 -24.81
CA ARG A 18 -34.06 22.92 -24.51
C ARG A 18 -33.91 21.53 -25.14
N MET A 19 -33.33 21.49 -26.33
CA MET A 19 -32.51 20.39 -26.81
C MET A 19 -31.18 21.02 -27.20
N ASP A 20 -30.17 20.76 -26.36
CA ASP A 20 -28.74 20.67 -26.67
C ASP A 20 -28.08 20.34 -25.32
N PHE A 21 -27.64 19.09 -25.20
CA PHE A 21 -26.79 18.56 -24.14
C PHE A 21 -25.53 18.05 -24.84
N ASP A 22 -24.80 18.98 -25.45
CA ASP A 22 -23.38 18.79 -25.72
C ASP A 22 -22.67 19.22 -24.43
N GLU A 23 -22.39 18.25 -23.56
CA GLU A 23 -21.40 18.45 -22.50
C GLU A 23 -20.01 18.29 -23.13
N ASP A 24 -19.18 19.34 -23.00
CA ASP A 24 -17.78 19.31 -23.40
C ASP A 24 -17.05 18.21 -22.60
N ASP A 25 -16.86 17.05 -23.23
CA ASP A 25 -16.13 15.88 -22.71
C ASP A 25 -14.59 16.11 -22.71
N ASN A 26 -14.18 17.35 -22.44
CA ASN A 26 -12.80 17.74 -22.17
C ASN A 26 -12.55 17.62 -20.66
N PRO A 27 -11.42 17.03 -20.22
CA PRO A 27 -11.13 16.91 -18.81
C PRO A 27 -11.14 18.30 -18.16
N SER A 28 -11.90 18.43 -17.08
CA SER A 28 -12.02 19.73 -16.42
C SER A 28 -10.68 20.12 -15.77
N GLN A 29 -10.45 21.42 -15.58
CA GLN A 29 -9.24 21.91 -14.90
C GLN A 29 -9.05 21.26 -13.51
N PHE A 30 -10.15 20.85 -12.86
CA PHE A 30 -10.17 20.12 -11.60
C PHE A 30 -9.67 18.67 -11.72
N GLU A 31 -9.90 17.99 -12.84
CA GLU A 31 -9.37 16.64 -13.09
C GLU A 31 -7.88 16.66 -13.43
N GLU A 32 -7.41 17.69 -14.14
CA GLU A 32 -5.97 17.91 -14.33
C GLU A 32 -5.27 18.26 -13.00
N GLU A 33 -5.92 19.05 -12.14
CA GLU A 33 -5.42 19.38 -10.80
C GLU A 33 -5.44 18.17 -9.85
N LEU A 34 -6.46 17.31 -9.92
CA LEU A 34 -6.50 16.01 -9.24
C LEU A 34 -5.40 15.07 -9.74
N ALA A 35 -5.20 14.95 -11.06
CA ALA A 35 -4.09 14.17 -11.59
C ALA A 35 -2.73 14.73 -11.18
N LEU A 36 -2.60 16.06 -11.02
CA LEU A 36 -1.41 16.68 -10.44
C LEU A 36 -1.27 16.38 -8.94
N LEU A 37 -2.37 16.33 -8.19
CA LEU A 37 -2.36 15.97 -6.77
C LEU A 37 -2.05 14.49 -6.56
N ASP A 38 -2.54 13.60 -7.42
CA ASP A 38 -2.16 12.18 -7.45
C ASP A 38 -0.69 12.01 -7.88
N GLU A 39 -0.21 12.79 -8.87
CA GLU A 39 1.22 12.87 -9.20
C GLU A 39 2.04 13.40 -8.01
N ILE A 40 1.54 14.38 -7.24
CA ILE A 40 2.21 14.95 -6.05
C ILE A 40 2.10 14.05 -4.81
N GLU A 41 1.04 13.26 -4.64
CA GLU A 41 0.94 12.25 -3.58
C GLU A 41 1.79 11.02 -3.93
N ALA A 42 1.83 10.59 -5.19
CA ALA A 42 2.74 9.56 -5.65
C ALA A 42 4.20 10.03 -5.62
N GLU A 43 4.48 11.31 -5.92
CA GLU A 43 5.78 11.94 -5.63
C GLU A 43 5.96 12.25 -4.14
N GLY A 44 4.92 12.26 -3.31
CA GLY A 44 5.02 12.42 -1.85
C GLY A 44 5.48 11.12 -1.19
N ARG A 45 4.77 10.03 -1.51
CA ARG A 45 5.14 8.64 -1.22
C ARG A 45 6.43 8.20 -1.93
N GLY A 46 6.81 8.85 -3.04
CA GLY A 46 8.01 8.57 -3.83
C GLY A 46 9.18 9.55 -3.68
N SER A 47 9.01 10.65 -2.92
CA SER A 47 10.10 11.57 -2.51
C SER A 47 10.41 11.47 -1.02
N GLY A 48 9.49 10.92 -0.23
CA GLY A 48 9.89 9.95 0.78
C GLY A 48 10.67 8.84 0.09
N SER A 49 11.95 8.70 0.43
CA SER A 49 12.81 7.65 -0.13
C SER A 49 12.52 6.32 0.55
N GLU A 50 11.36 5.70 0.28
CA GLU A 50 11.04 4.31 0.65
C GLU A 50 11.85 3.29 -0.18
N THR A 51 13.13 3.63 -0.43
CA THR A 51 14.19 2.70 -0.78
C THR A 51 14.41 1.75 0.38
N MET A 52 13.54 0.73 0.50
CA MET A 52 13.59 -0.30 1.52
C MET A 52 13.79 0.29 2.92
N ASP A 53 12.75 0.95 3.47
CA ASP A 53 12.79 1.62 4.77
C ASP A 53 13.53 0.78 5.82
N THR A 54 14.81 1.11 6.01
CA THR A 54 15.58 0.65 7.14
C THR A 54 15.05 1.45 8.30
N TYR A 55 14.04 0.90 8.99
CA TYR A 55 13.59 1.41 10.28
C TYR A 55 14.84 1.81 11.06
N ALA A 56 14.95 3.12 11.37
CA ALA A 56 16.10 3.63 12.11
C ALA A 56 16.33 2.71 13.33
N PRO A 57 17.58 2.41 13.72
CA PRO A 57 17.86 1.45 14.78
C PRO A 57 17.23 1.91 16.10
N GLY A 58 15.98 1.51 16.31
CA GLY A 58 15.25 1.74 17.55
C GLY A 58 16.00 1.02 18.65
N PRO A 59 16.09 1.64 19.84
CA PRO A 59 17.15 1.41 20.80
C PRO A 59 17.45 -0.08 20.99
N ASP A 60 18.74 -0.41 20.91
CA ASP A 60 19.21 -1.74 21.28
C ASP A 60 18.78 -2.03 22.72
N VAL A 61 18.33 -3.25 22.99
CA VAL A 61 17.78 -3.64 24.29
C VAL A 61 18.91 -3.94 25.28
N GLU A 62 19.80 -2.95 25.48
CA GLU A 62 20.98 -3.05 26.35
C GLU A 62 20.65 -2.91 27.85
N SER A 63 19.42 -2.49 28.19
CA SER A 63 18.94 -2.47 29.56
C SER A 63 18.63 -3.89 30.06
N THR A 64 19.50 -4.42 30.94
CA THR A 64 19.39 -5.75 31.54
C THR A 64 18.26 -5.93 32.56
N ASP A 65 17.37 -4.94 32.72
CA ASP A 65 16.32 -4.88 33.76
C ASP A 65 14.89 -4.92 33.19
N PHE A 66 14.74 -5.35 31.93
CA PHE A 66 13.43 -5.66 31.35
C PHE A 66 12.90 -7.00 31.85
N ASN A 67 11.64 -7.01 32.29
CA ASN A 67 10.95 -8.23 32.69
C ASN A 67 10.78 -9.13 31.46
N ALA A 68 11.37 -10.32 31.46
CA ALA A 68 11.30 -11.26 30.32
C ALA A 68 9.85 -11.58 29.88
N LYS A 69 8.86 -11.41 30.76
CA LYS A 69 7.42 -11.54 30.44
C LYS A 69 6.89 -10.47 29.47
N TRP A 70 7.63 -9.39 29.24
CA TRP A 70 7.25 -8.31 28.31
C TRP A 70 7.63 -8.62 26.86
N LEU A 71 8.67 -9.43 26.62
CA LEU A 71 9.08 -9.84 25.26
C LEU A 71 8.03 -10.75 24.63
N ARG A 72 8.01 -10.87 23.30
CA ARG A 72 7.23 -11.93 22.63
C ARG A 72 7.85 -13.31 22.95
N PRO A 73 7.07 -14.41 22.89
CA PRO A 73 7.64 -15.75 22.97
C PRO A 73 8.76 -15.94 21.93
N PRO A 74 9.80 -16.75 22.21
CA PRO A 74 10.83 -17.03 21.22
C PRO A 74 10.24 -17.75 20.01
N LEU A 75 10.75 -17.44 18.82
CA LEU A 75 10.35 -18.10 17.58
C LEU A 75 10.62 -19.62 17.69
N PRO A 76 9.68 -20.50 17.32
CA PRO A 76 9.95 -21.93 17.26
C PRO A 76 11.04 -22.25 16.22
N SER A 77 11.72 -23.39 16.39
CA SER A 77 12.65 -23.90 15.38
C SER A 77 11.88 -24.20 14.09
N LEU A 78 12.23 -23.51 13.01
CA LEU A 78 11.55 -23.56 11.72
C LEU A 78 12.49 -24.11 10.63
N ASP A 79 12.09 -25.18 9.94
CA ASP A 79 12.70 -25.67 8.71
C ASP A 79 11.81 -25.24 7.51
N PRO A 80 12.20 -24.22 6.74
CA PRO A 80 11.39 -23.68 5.64
C PRO A 80 11.06 -24.69 4.53
N LYS A 81 11.69 -25.87 4.51
CA LYS A 81 11.40 -26.94 3.54
C LYS A 81 10.36 -27.94 4.01
N LYS A 82 9.95 -27.90 5.29
CA LYS A 82 9.05 -28.89 5.91
C LYS A 82 7.88 -28.26 6.66
N ASP A 83 8.10 -27.11 7.28
CA ASP A 83 7.12 -26.46 8.13
C ASP A 83 6.34 -25.41 7.32
N SER A 84 5.05 -25.25 7.61
CA SER A 84 4.27 -24.09 7.14
C SER A 84 4.24 -23.00 8.20
N VAL A 85 4.01 -21.77 7.76
CA VAL A 85 3.83 -20.62 8.66
C VAL A 85 2.45 -20.04 8.42
N ALA A 86 1.58 -20.09 9.43
CA ALA A 86 0.28 -19.44 9.41
C ALA A 86 0.25 -18.23 10.35
N PHE A 87 -0.21 -17.09 9.85
CA PHE A 87 -0.35 -15.85 10.63
C PHE A 87 -1.64 -15.11 10.25
N GLN A 88 -2.22 -14.41 11.21
CA GLN A 88 -3.30 -13.48 10.94
C GLN A 88 -2.70 -12.13 10.54
N GLN A 89 -3.05 -11.67 9.34
CA GLN A 89 -2.56 -10.39 8.83
C GLN A 89 -3.27 -9.22 9.50
N LEU A 90 -2.57 -8.09 9.63
CA LEU A 90 -3.09 -6.85 10.24
C LEU A 90 -2.99 -5.64 9.32
N GLU A 91 -1.90 -5.56 8.56
CA GLU A 91 -1.56 -4.41 7.73
C GLU A 91 -0.90 -4.91 6.44
N LEU A 92 -1.25 -4.26 5.34
CA LEU A 92 -0.78 -4.56 4.00
C LEU A 92 -0.42 -3.25 3.31
N ASP A 93 0.82 -3.16 2.85
CA ASP A 93 1.33 -2.04 2.05
C ASP A 93 2.13 -2.57 0.85
N TYR A 94 2.78 -1.68 0.10
CA TYR A 94 3.84 -2.08 -0.82
C TYR A 94 4.98 -1.07 -0.81
N TYR A 95 6.16 -1.53 -1.20
CA TYR A 95 7.31 -0.68 -1.49
C TYR A 95 7.87 -0.98 -2.89
N ILE A 96 8.67 -0.06 -3.42
CA ILE A 96 9.36 -0.28 -4.70
C ILE A 96 10.72 -0.94 -4.43
N GLY A 97 10.86 -2.17 -4.90
CA GLY A 97 12.09 -2.96 -4.78
C GLY A 97 12.61 -3.44 -6.13
N THR A 98 13.41 -4.50 -6.08
CA THR A 98 13.96 -5.18 -7.26
C THR A 98 13.58 -6.65 -7.25
N HIS A 99 13.56 -7.25 -8.44
CA HIS A 99 13.22 -8.66 -8.63
C HIS A 99 14.12 -9.61 -7.83
N LEU A 100 13.50 -10.41 -6.96
CA LEU A 100 14.18 -11.49 -6.22
C LEU A 100 14.29 -12.75 -7.08
N GLN A 101 15.51 -13.26 -7.26
CA GLN A 101 15.76 -14.45 -8.09
C GLN A 101 14.94 -15.66 -7.61
N GLY A 102 14.12 -16.21 -8.49
CA GLY A 102 13.24 -17.36 -8.21
C GLY A 102 11.78 -17.00 -7.94
N MET A 103 11.46 -15.71 -7.79
CA MET A 103 10.08 -15.20 -7.73
C MET A 103 9.53 -14.92 -9.15
N PRO A 104 8.20 -14.78 -9.33
CA PRO A 104 7.61 -14.38 -10.60
C PRO A 104 7.70 -12.86 -10.84
N GLY A 105 7.10 -12.39 -11.94
CA GLY A 105 7.01 -10.98 -12.30
C GLY A 105 8.14 -10.47 -13.21
N ALA A 106 8.24 -9.15 -13.34
CA ALA A 106 9.25 -8.51 -14.19
C ALA A 106 10.67 -8.73 -13.63
N THR A 107 11.61 -9.12 -14.49
CA THR A 107 13.00 -9.43 -14.11
C THR A 107 13.97 -8.25 -14.31
N LYS A 108 13.45 -7.06 -14.68
CA LYS A 108 14.22 -5.86 -15.01
C LYS A 108 13.54 -4.63 -14.45
N GLY A 109 14.35 -3.68 -13.99
CA GLY A 109 13.87 -2.42 -13.43
C GLY A 109 13.24 -2.59 -12.04
N PRO A 110 12.59 -1.51 -11.54
CA PRO A 110 11.89 -1.53 -10.27
C PRO A 110 10.60 -2.35 -10.36
N THR A 111 10.23 -2.99 -9.26
CA THR A 111 9.01 -3.80 -9.12
C THR A 111 8.32 -3.50 -7.78
N PRO A 112 6.99 -3.36 -7.73
CA PRO A 112 6.29 -3.29 -6.45
C PRO A 112 6.37 -4.63 -5.74
N ILE A 113 6.64 -4.61 -4.43
CA ILE A 113 6.64 -5.77 -3.54
C ILE A 113 5.64 -5.46 -2.44
N VAL A 114 4.60 -6.28 -2.33
CA VAL A 114 3.60 -6.14 -1.27
C VAL A 114 4.23 -6.61 0.04
N ARG A 115 4.09 -5.85 1.13
CA ARG A 115 4.42 -6.34 2.47
C ARG A 115 3.14 -6.60 3.23
N MET A 116 3.18 -7.62 4.07
CA MET A 116 2.08 -8.00 4.93
C MET A 116 2.62 -8.28 6.33
N SER A 117 2.14 -7.51 7.31
CA SER A 117 2.50 -7.70 8.72
C SER A 117 1.42 -8.48 9.46
N GLY A 118 1.81 -9.27 10.46
CA GLY A 118 0.84 -10.05 11.24
C GLY A 118 1.42 -10.87 12.37
N VAL A 119 0.60 -11.76 12.93
CA VAL A 119 0.92 -12.51 14.16
C VAL A 119 0.48 -13.98 14.06
N THR A 120 1.34 -14.93 14.44
CA THR A 120 1.00 -16.36 14.50
C THR A 120 0.11 -16.68 15.72
N MET A 121 -0.53 -17.85 15.77
CA MET A 121 -1.33 -18.26 16.94
C MET A 121 -0.51 -18.32 18.25
N GLU A 122 0.79 -18.55 18.16
CA GLU A 122 1.74 -18.59 19.28
C GLU A 122 2.22 -17.18 19.70
N GLY A 123 1.81 -16.13 18.97
CA GLY A 123 2.13 -14.74 19.28
C GLY A 123 3.44 -14.21 18.70
N ASN A 124 4.03 -14.89 17.71
CA ASN A 124 5.22 -14.40 17.01
C ASN A 124 4.84 -13.32 15.98
N SER A 125 5.61 -12.24 15.86
CA SER A 125 5.42 -11.26 14.77
C SER A 125 6.07 -11.71 13.46
N VAL A 126 5.32 -11.57 12.37
CA VAL A 126 5.71 -11.97 11.01
C VAL A 126 5.66 -10.77 10.08
N MET A 127 6.65 -10.67 9.20
CA MET A 127 6.70 -9.77 8.04
C MET A 127 6.87 -10.61 6.77
N ALA A 128 5.86 -10.65 5.91
CA ALA A 128 5.91 -11.35 4.64
C ALA A 128 6.05 -10.37 3.47
N HIS A 129 7.11 -10.53 2.68
CA HIS A 129 7.35 -9.83 1.42
C HIS A 129 6.83 -10.70 0.28
N ILE A 130 5.84 -10.21 -0.46
CA ILE A 130 5.08 -10.94 -1.47
C ILE A 130 5.45 -10.39 -2.85
N HIS A 131 6.06 -11.24 -3.67
CA HIS A 131 6.75 -10.84 -4.90
C HIS A 131 5.97 -11.18 -6.17
N GLY A 132 6.13 -10.32 -7.18
CA GLY A 132 5.76 -10.61 -8.57
C GLY A 132 4.33 -10.25 -8.98
N PHE A 133 3.51 -9.71 -8.06
CA PHE A 133 2.24 -9.09 -8.41
C PHE A 133 2.48 -7.77 -9.15
N THR A 134 1.69 -7.50 -10.21
CA THR A 134 1.93 -6.33 -11.08
C THR A 134 0.63 -5.58 -11.39
N PRO A 135 0.64 -4.24 -11.33
CA PRO A 135 -0.55 -3.41 -11.54
C PRO A 135 -1.05 -3.49 -12.98
N TYR A 136 -2.37 -3.42 -13.15
CA TYR A 136 -3.00 -3.45 -14.47
C TYR A 136 -4.34 -2.71 -14.49
N PHE A 137 -4.79 -2.36 -15.69
CA PHE A 137 -6.13 -1.83 -15.96
C PHE A 137 -6.65 -2.36 -17.31
N PHE A 138 -7.88 -2.01 -17.69
CA PHE A 138 -8.47 -2.46 -18.95
C PHE A 138 -8.93 -1.30 -19.86
N VAL A 139 -8.93 -1.56 -21.17
CA VAL A 139 -9.58 -0.73 -22.19
C VAL A 139 -10.33 -1.62 -23.19
N PRO A 140 -11.42 -1.18 -23.85
CA PRO A 140 -12.04 -1.94 -24.92
C PRO A 140 -11.09 -2.06 -26.11
N ALA A 141 -11.08 -3.20 -26.80
CA ALA A 141 -10.26 -3.33 -28.00
C ALA A 141 -10.96 -2.62 -29.18
N GLN A 142 -10.22 -1.80 -29.92
CA GLN A 142 -10.72 -1.06 -31.07
C GLN A 142 -11.29 -2.00 -32.18
N PRO A 143 -12.23 -1.52 -33.02
CA PRO A 143 -12.82 -2.34 -34.07
C PRO A 143 -11.79 -3.00 -34.99
N GLY A 144 -11.89 -4.32 -35.16
CA GLY A 144 -10.95 -5.10 -35.97
C GLY A 144 -9.61 -5.42 -35.31
N PHE A 145 -9.39 -5.06 -34.04
CA PHE A 145 -8.20 -5.46 -33.28
C PHE A 145 -8.12 -6.98 -33.07
N LYS A 146 -6.93 -7.56 -33.23
CA LYS A 146 -6.71 -9.01 -33.07
C LYS A 146 -5.65 -9.30 -32.01
N ARG A 147 -5.53 -10.58 -31.64
CA ARG A 147 -4.56 -11.04 -30.64
C ARG A 147 -3.12 -10.79 -31.08
N GLU A 148 -2.86 -10.83 -32.38
CA GLU A 148 -1.53 -10.65 -32.96
C GLU A 148 -1.04 -9.20 -32.89
N ASP A 149 -1.95 -8.24 -32.67
CA ASP A 149 -1.63 -6.81 -32.58
C ASP A 149 -1.24 -6.36 -31.16
N CYS A 150 -1.41 -7.22 -30.15
CA CYS A 150 -1.07 -6.95 -28.75
C CYS A 150 0.35 -6.43 -28.55
N GLU A 151 1.36 -7.12 -29.10
CA GLU A 151 2.77 -6.74 -28.97
C GLU A 151 3.05 -5.38 -29.64
N ARG A 152 2.37 -5.08 -30.74
CA ARG A 152 2.49 -3.80 -31.44
C ARG A 152 1.87 -2.67 -30.62
N PHE A 153 0.68 -2.89 -30.05
CA PHE A 153 0.00 -1.95 -29.17
C PHE A 153 0.86 -1.67 -27.94
N LYS A 154 1.38 -2.72 -27.28
CA LYS A 154 2.29 -2.65 -26.13
C LYS A 154 3.50 -1.76 -26.43
N ASN A 155 4.21 -2.00 -27.53
CA ASN A 155 5.42 -1.22 -27.87
C ASN A 155 5.11 0.23 -28.29
N ALA A 156 3.94 0.49 -28.88
CA ALA A 156 3.49 1.86 -29.16
C ALA A 156 3.12 2.62 -27.87
N LEU A 157 2.41 1.98 -26.94
CA LEU A 157 2.05 2.57 -25.64
C LEU A 157 3.29 2.83 -24.78
N GLU A 158 4.20 1.85 -24.71
CA GLU A 158 5.53 1.95 -24.09
C GLU A 158 6.29 3.20 -24.56
N THR A 159 6.26 3.45 -25.88
CA THR A 159 6.98 4.58 -26.50
C THR A 159 6.40 5.93 -26.11
N VAL A 160 5.07 6.05 -25.93
CA VAL A 160 4.45 7.32 -25.55
C VAL A 160 4.53 7.57 -24.04
N VAL A 161 4.30 6.55 -23.20
CA VAL A 161 4.41 6.66 -21.74
C VAL A 161 5.84 7.01 -21.33
N LYS A 162 6.87 6.38 -21.92
CA LYS A 162 8.27 6.73 -21.64
C LYS A 162 8.67 8.15 -22.07
N LYS A 163 7.97 8.77 -23.03
CA LYS A 163 8.22 10.16 -23.45
C LYS A 163 7.53 11.18 -22.53
N ASP A 164 6.42 10.79 -21.93
CA ASP A 164 5.65 11.59 -20.98
C ASP A 164 6.34 11.66 -19.60
N LEU A 165 7.12 10.62 -19.24
CA LEU A 165 7.97 10.60 -18.03
C LEU A 165 8.99 11.76 -18.01
N ARG A 166 8.62 12.84 -17.30
CA ARG A 166 9.47 14.05 -17.09
C ARG A 166 10.81 13.72 -16.42
N SER A 167 10.85 12.69 -15.57
CA SER A 167 12.08 12.15 -15.01
C SER A 167 11.96 10.64 -14.73
N ASN A 168 13.08 9.91 -14.77
CA ASN A 168 13.13 8.47 -14.51
C ASN A 168 14.00 8.16 -13.28
N ARG A 169 13.65 8.73 -12.12
CA ARG A 169 14.44 8.60 -10.87
C ARG A 169 14.55 7.15 -10.37
N GLU A 170 13.48 6.37 -10.52
CA GLU A 170 13.40 4.96 -10.07
C GLU A 170 14.09 3.97 -11.04
N GLY A 171 14.61 4.44 -12.18
CA GLY A 171 15.27 3.56 -13.15
C GLY A 171 14.33 2.57 -13.86
N ILE A 172 13.09 3.00 -14.18
CA ILE A 172 12.12 2.22 -14.97
C ILE A 172 12.77 1.77 -16.28
N VAL A 173 12.85 0.46 -16.47
CA VAL A 173 13.43 -0.17 -17.67
C VAL A 173 12.36 -0.40 -18.73
N ASP A 174 11.20 -0.92 -18.34
CA ASP A 174 10.01 -1.14 -19.17
C ASP A 174 8.81 -0.56 -18.42
N ALA A 175 7.94 0.23 -19.06
CA ALA A 175 6.80 0.88 -18.40
C ALA A 175 5.51 0.04 -18.50
N ILE A 176 5.29 -0.57 -19.67
CA ILE A 176 4.22 -1.49 -20.02
C ILE A 176 4.82 -2.89 -20.12
N LEU A 177 4.43 -3.78 -19.21
CA LEU A 177 4.94 -5.15 -19.13
C LEU A 177 4.25 -6.06 -20.15
N ALA A 178 2.92 -5.99 -20.26
CA ALA A 178 2.12 -6.86 -21.12
C ALA A 178 0.82 -6.17 -21.59
N VAL A 179 0.27 -6.65 -22.71
CA VAL A 179 -1.06 -6.27 -23.22
C VAL A 179 -1.78 -7.54 -23.66
N ASP A 180 -2.76 -8.01 -22.88
CA ASP A 180 -3.47 -9.26 -23.15
C ASP A 180 -4.85 -9.04 -23.75
N TYR A 181 -5.16 -9.75 -24.84
CA TYR A 181 -6.49 -9.77 -25.44
C TYR A 181 -7.43 -10.68 -24.64
N VAL A 182 -8.43 -10.09 -23.97
CA VAL A 182 -9.36 -10.76 -23.07
C VAL A 182 -10.82 -10.50 -23.47
N MET A 183 -11.71 -11.45 -23.17
CA MET A 183 -13.16 -11.25 -23.33
C MET A 183 -13.74 -10.80 -21.99
N ARG A 184 -14.37 -9.62 -21.95
CA ARG A 184 -14.96 -8.98 -20.76
C ARG A 184 -16.26 -8.28 -21.11
N GLU A 185 -17.03 -7.87 -20.11
CA GLU A 185 -18.31 -7.16 -20.25
C GLU A 185 -18.31 -6.02 -19.23
N SER A 186 -18.88 -4.86 -19.59
CA SER A 186 -18.99 -3.74 -18.66
C SER A 186 -20.05 -4.04 -17.61
N ILE A 187 -19.77 -3.70 -16.35
CA ILE A 187 -20.77 -3.76 -15.25
C ILE A 187 -21.90 -2.75 -15.43
N TYR A 188 -21.68 -1.68 -16.22
CA TYR A 188 -22.67 -0.63 -16.44
C TYR A 188 -23.64 -1.02 -17.56
N GLY A 189 -24.89 -1.26 -17.19
CA GLY A 189 -25.97 -1.67 -18.10
C GLY A 189 -26.01 -3.18 -18.38
N TYR A 190 -27.13 -3.65 -18.93
CA TYR A 190 -27.32 -5.06 -19.28
C TYR A 190 -27.07 -5.29 -20.78
N HIS A 191 -25.97 -5.98 -21.12
CA HIS A 191 -25.56 -6.22 -22.51
C HIS A 191 -25.97 -7.61 -23.03
N GLY A 192 -26.82 -8.34 -22.27
CA GLY A 192 -27.29 -9.67 -22.64
C GLY A 192 -26.29 -10.79 -22.33
N ASN A 193 -25.45 -10.63 -21.31
CA ASN A 193 -24.35 -11.53 -20.95
C ASN A 193 -23.35 -11.70 -22.12
N ARG A 194 -23.08 -10.60 -22.84
CA ARG A 194 -22.24 -10.60 -24.05
C ARG A 194 -20.89 -9.99 -23.75
N LYS A 195 -19.89 -10.86 -23.64
CA LYS A 195 -18.49 -10.44 -23.56
C LYS A 195 -18.01 -9.91 -24.91
N VAL A 196 -17.38 -8.75 -24.90
CA VAL A 196 -16.69 -8.13 -26.03
C VAL A 196 -15.17 -8.14 -25.82
N PRO A 197 -14.37 -7.88 -26.86
CA PRO A 197 -12.92 -7.76 -26.74
C PRO A 197 -12.48 -6.56 -25.88
N PHE A 198 -11.59 -6.83 -24.93
CA PHE A 198 -10.87 -5.87 -24.11
C PHE A 198 -9.37 -6.17 -24.15
N LEU A 199 -8.56 -5.16 -23.82
CA LEU A 199 -7.12 -5.28 -23.59
C LEU A 199 -6.85 -5.11 -22.11
N LYS A 200 -6.23 -6.10 -21.47
CA LYS A 200 -5.62 -5.96 -20.13
C LYS A 200 -4.24 -5.34 -20.33
N ILE A 201 -3.99 -4.16 -19.78
CA ILE A 201 -2.71 -3.46 -19.87
C ILE A 201 -2.02 -3.58 -18.52
N THR A 202 -0.94 -4.36 -18.46
CA THR A 202 -0.13 -4.55 -17.26
C THR A 202 1.06 -3.60 -17.30
N VAL A 203 1.25 -2.81 -16.24
CA VAL A 203 2.30 -1.78 -16.13
C VAL A 203 3.29 -2.12 -15.02
N ALA A 204 4.48 -1.52 -15.05
CA ALA A 204 5.55 -1.90 -14.13
C ALA A 204 5.33 -1.42 -12.69
N LEU A 205 4.84 -0.20 -12.51
CA LEU A 205 4.60 0.45 -11.21
C LEU A 205 3.19 1.05 -11.16
N PRO A 206 2.51 1.12 -9.99
CA PRO A 206 1.12 1.60 -9.91
C PRO A 206 0.93 3.01 -10.48
N ARG A 207 1.87 3.92 -10.18
CA ARG A 207 1.89 5.31 -10.70
C ARG A 207 1.94 5.44 -12.23
N LEU A 208 2.23 4.36 -12.97
CA LEU A 208 2.23 4.36 -14.43
C LEU A 208 0.84 4.16 -15.04
N ILE A 209 -0.18 3.81 -14.24
CA ILE A 209 -1.57 3.71 -14.70
C ILE A 209 -2.06 5.10 -15.16
N ALA A 210 -1.85 6.15 -14.38
CA ALA A 210 -2.33 7.50 -14.69
C ALA A 210 -1.81 8.07 -16.05
N PRO A 211 -0.50 8.10 -16.35
CA PRO A 211 -0.02 8.55 -17.65
C PRO A 211 -0.41 7.60 -18.79
N ALA A 212 -0.45 6.27 -18.56
CA ALA A 212 -0.91 5.32 -19.57
C ALA A 212 -2.39 5.53 -19.94
N LYS A 213 -3.26 5.73 -18.93
CA LYS A 213 -4.66 6.12 -19.09
C LYS A 213 -4.79 7.42 -19.89
N ARG A 214 -4.11 8.50 -19.47
CA ARG A 214 -4.14 9.82 -20.12
C ARG A 214 -3.77 9.73 -21.61
N MET A 215 -2.70 9.01 -21.93
CA MET A 215 -2.26 8.83 -23.33
C MET A 215 -3.22 7.99 -24.19
N LEU A 216 -4.07 7.17 -23.58
CA LEU A 216 -5.09 6.35 -24.27
C LEU A 216 -6.40 7.11 -24.46
N GLU A 217 -6.80 7.92 -23.48
CA GLU A 217 -8.04 8.72 -23.51
C GLU A 217 -7.92 9.92 -24.47
N GLN A 218 -6.79 10.62 -24.49
CA GLN A 218 -6.53 11.77 -25.38
C GLN A 218 -6.39 11.41 -26.88
N GLY A 219 -6.53 10.13 -27.23
CA GLY A 219 -6.49 9.62 -28.60
C GLY A 219 -5.13 9.00 -28.96
N PHE A 220 -5.04 7.68 -28.83
CA PHE A 220 -3.85 6.90 -29.08
C PHE A 220 -3.79 6.36 -30.52
N VAL A 221 -2.58 6.24 -31.07
CA VAL A 221 -2.33 5.70 -32.42
C VAL A 221 -1.56 4.38 -32.34
N CYS A 222 -2.28 3.26 -32.42
CA CYS A 222 -1.67 1.96 -32.63
C CYS A 222 -1.30 1.79 -34.12
N PRO A 223 -0.06 1.43 -34.50
CA PRO A 223 0.32 1.36 -35.91
C PRO A 223 -0.51 0.32 -36.69
N GLY A 224 -1.10 0.73 -37.80
CA GLY A 224 -2.05 -0.08 -38.58
C GLY A 224 -3.53 0.15 -38.24
N TYR A 225 -3.81 1.00 -37.25
CA TYR A 225 -5.16 1.44 -36.88
C TYR A 225 -5.26 2.98 -36.96
N SER A 226 -6.49 3.49 -37.01
CA SER A 226 -6.76 4.93 -36.84
C SER A 226 -6.47 5.38 -35.41
N GLN A 227 -6.32 6.70 -35.20
CA GLN A 227 -6.35 7.27 -33.86
C GLN A 227 -7.68 6.90 -33.17
N PHE A 228 -7.62 6.51 -31.91
CA PHE A 228 -8.78 6.07 -31.14
C PHE A 228 -8.66 6.55 -29.69
N GLY A 229 -9.71 7.19 -29.17
CA GLY A 229 -9.84 7.51 -27.75
C GLY A 229 -10.41 6.29 -27.01
N PHE A 230 -9.70 5.79 -26.02
CA PHE A 230 -10.10 4.60 -25.25
C PHE A 230 -10.73 5.01 -23.93
N GLN A 231 -11.88 4.44 -23.58
CA GLN A 231 -12.39 4.51 -22.21
C GLN A 231 -11.62 3.54 -21.32
N SER A 232 -11.02 4.03 -20.22
CA SER A 232 -10.37 3.17 -19.22
C SER A 232 -11.37 2.54 -18.24
N TYR A 233 -11.03 1.34 -17.77
CA TYR A 233 -11.79 0.56 -16.80
C TYR A 233 -10.85 0.00 -15.74
N GLU A 234 -11.30 -0.01 -14.48
CA GLU A 234 -10.53 -0.49 -13.31
C GLU A 234 -9.17 0.21 -13.10
N SER A 235 -8.97 1.38 -13.73
CA SER A 235 -7.76 2.19 -13.67
C SER A 235 -7.64 3.11 -12.44
N ASN A 236 -8.65 3.07 -11.55
CA ASN A 236 -8.69 3.84 -10.31
C ASN A 236 -9.02 2.92 -9.12
N ILE A 237 -8.28 1.82 -9.00
CA ILE A 237 -8.34 0.87 -7.89
C ILE A 237 -6.93 0.74 -7.34
N ASP A 238 -6.78 1.00 -6.05
CA ASP A 238 -5.49 0.95 -5.34
C ASP A 238 -4.82 -0.41 -5.49
N PHE A 239 -3.49 -0.41 -5.51
CA PHE A 239 -2.69 -1.61 -5.81
C PHE A 239 -2.89 -2.71 -4.75
N GLU A 240 -3.02 -2.30 -3.50
CA GLU A 240 -3.31 -3.09 -2.31
C GLU A 240 -4.71 -3.74 -2.41
N ILE A 241 -5.73 -2.94 -2.75
CA ILE A 241 -7.11 -3.41 -2.93
C ILE A 241 -7.22 -4.36 -4.13
N ARG A 242 -6.49 -4.06 -5.21
CA ARG A 242 -6.33 -4.93 -6.38
C ARG A 242 -5.69 -6.26 -6.00
N PHE A 243 -4.58 -6.24 -5.27
CA PHE A 243 -3.91 -7.44 -4.76
C PHE A 243 -4.86 -8.28 -3.90
N MET A 244 -5.57 -7.64 -2.98
CA MET A 244 -6.55 -8.31 -2.11
C MET A 244 -7.67 -9.00 -2.90
N ALA A 245 -8.28 -8.29 -3.85
CA ALA A 245 -9.35 -8.82 -4.68
C ALA A 245 -8.90 -9.96 -5.61
N ASP A 246 -7.69 -9.88 -6.17
CA ASP A 246 -7.14 -10.87 -7.10
C ASP A 246 -6.61 -12.14 -6.39
N THR A 247 -6.39 -12.09 -5.07
CA THR A 247 -5.83 -13.20 -4.25
C THR A 247 -6.79 -13.73 -3.17
N ASP A 248 -8.06 -13.31 -3.21
CA ASP A 248 -9.09 -13.62 -2.20
C ASP A 248 -8.65 -13.27 -0.76
N VAL A 249 -7.79 -12.26 -0.58
CA VAL A 249 -7.35 -11.76 0.74
C VAL A 249 -8.34 -10.74 1.25
N VAL A 250 -8.84 -10.95 2.47
CA VAL A 250 -9.75 -10.02 3.15
C VAL A 250 -9.13 -9.49 4.44
N GLY A 251 -9.65 -8.39 4.97
CA GLY A 251 -9.14 -7.77 6.20
C GLY A 251 -9.09 -8.74 7.38
N CYS A 252 -7.96 -8.78 8.08
CA CYS A 252 -7.74 -9.62 9.26
C CYS A 252 -7.90 -11.14 9.04
N ASN A 253 -7.71 -11.65 7.82
CA ASN A 253 -7.76 -13.09 7.57
C ASN A 253 -6.44 -13.82 7.91
N TRP A 254 -6.48 -15.15 7.80
CA TRP A 254 -5.31 -16.01 8.00
C TRP A 254 -4.63 -16.28 6.67
N ILE A 255 -3.31 -16.05 6.64
CA ILE A 255 -2.45 -16.36 5.51
C ILE A 255 -1.51 -17.50 5.92
N GLU A 256 -1.43 -18.52 5.07
CA GLU A 256 -0.50 -19.64 5.24
C GLU A 256 0.57 -19.63 4.14
N LEU A 257 1.82 -19.85 4.56
CA LEU A 257 2.99 -19.98 3.72
C LEU A 257 3.39 -21.47 3.65
N PRO A 258 3.19 -22.17 2.53
CA PRO A 258 3.40 -23.61 2.45
C PRO A 258 4.88 -24.02 2.54
N PRO A 259 5.19 -25.26 2.95
CA PRO A 259 6.57 -25.75 3.04
C PRO A 259 7.28 -25.69 1.69
N GLY A 260 8.51 -25.17 1.69
CA GLY A 260 9.36 -25.04 0.52
C GLY A 260 8.96 -23.92 -0.45
N LYS A 261 7.97 -23.09 -0.12
CA LYS A 261 7.50 -21.97 -0.94
C LYS A 261 7.98 -20.59 -0.49
N TYR A 262 8.34 -20.44 0.78
CA TYR A 262 8.88 -19.21 1.33
C TYR A 262 10.37 -19.33 1.66
N TYR A 263 11.06 -18.19 1.66
CA TYR A 263 12.46 -18.05 2.05
C TYR A 263 12.53 -17.20 3.32
N VAL A 264 13.23 -17.66 4.35
CA VAL A 264 13.46 -16.87 5.57
C VAL A 264 14.67 -15.96 5.36
N ARG A 265 14.51 -14.65 5.62
CA ARG A 265 15.61 -13.70 5.52
C ARG A 265 16.60 -13.87 6.69
N PRO A 266 17.92 -13.90 6.44
CA PRO A 266 18.91 -13.96 7.50
C PRO A 266 18.93 -12.67 8.33
N SER A 267 19.10 -12.82 9.65
CA SER A 267 19.23 -11.70 10.58
C SER A 267 20.51 -10.89 10.32
N SER A 268 20.38 -9.56 10.34
CA SER A 268 21.46 -8.61 10.03
C SER A 268 22.69 -8.74 10.94
N GLN A 269 22.53 -9.21 12.19
CA GLN A 269 23.64 -9.42 13.14
C GLN A 269 24.60 -10.57 12.76
N HIS A 270 24.33 -11.34 11.70
CA HIS A 270 25.21 -12.42 11.22
C HIS A 270 25.83 -12.15 9.84
N SER A 271 25.63 -10.97 9.24
CA SER A 271 26.27 -10.58 7.96
C SER A 271 27.74 -10.15 8.11
N GLY A 272 28.46 -10.77 9.05
CA GLY A 272 29.91 -10.62 9.22
C GLY A 272 30.70 -11.30 8.09
N GLN A 273 30.86 -10.59 6.97
CA GLN A 273 31.87 -10.85 5.92
C GLN A 273 32.04 -12.31 5.43
N THR A 274 31.08 -12.87 4.68
CA THR A 274 31.41 -13.94 3.72
C THR A 274 30.62 -13.86 2.41
N SER A 275 31.36 -13.84 1.30
CA SER A 275 30.98 -14.24 -0.08
C SER A 275 29.80 -13.54 -0.77
N SER A 276 30.15 -12.83 -1.83
CA SER A 276 29.29 -12.22 -2.86
C SER A 276 28.60 -13.26 -3.77
N SER A 277 27.80 -14.16 -3.21
CA SER A 277 27.12 -15.23 -3.98
C SER A 277 25.88 -15.82 -3.30
N SER A 278 24.88 -14.98 -2.98
CA SER A 278 23.46 -15.38 -2.94
C SER A 278 22.57 -14.14 -2.96
N SER A 279 21.42 -14.19 -3.62
CA SER A 279 20.46 -13.09 -3.77
C SER A 279 19.57 -12.86 -2.52
N SER A 280 19.98 -13.34 -1.35
CA SER A 280 19.17 -13.27 -0.12
C SER A 280 19.20 -11.88 0.50
N LEU A 281 18.03 -11.23 0.51
CA LEU A 281 17.81 -9.98 1.24
C LEU A 281 17.91 -10.23 2.75
N SER A 282 18.57 -9.32 3.50
CA SER A 282 18.60 -9.38 4.96
C SER A 282 17.27 -8.92 5.57
N MET A 283 16.98 -9.31 6.81
CA MET A 283 15.86 -8.73 7.56
C MET A 283 15.97 -7.19 7.62
N VAL A 284 14.87 -6.50 7.41
CA VAL A 284 14.77 -5.03 7.56
C VAL A 284 13.73 -4.59 8.58
N SER A 285 12.72 -5.41 8.83
CA SER A 285 11.71 -5.17 9.86
C SER A 285 12.22 -5.52 11.27
N ARG A 286 11.48 -5.08 12.29
CA ARG A 286 11.66 -5.52 13.69
C ARG A 286 10.79 -6.74 14.04
N CYS A 287 10.29 -7.49 13.05
CA CYS A 287 9.56 -8.73 13.27
C CYS A 287 10.49 -9.88 13.67
N GLN A 288 9.94 -10.91 14.32
CA GLN A 288 10.71 -12.08 14.73
C GLN A 288 11.00 -13.03 13.56
N LEU A 289 10.06 -13.08 12.61
CA LEU A 289 10.17 -13.83 11.37
C LEU A 289 9.95 -12.87 10.20
N GLU A 290 10.88 -12.85 9.25
CA GLU A 290 10.75 -12.10 8.01
C GLU A 290 11.04 -13.03 6.83
N VAL A 291 10.13 -13.03 5.85
CA VAL A 291 10.09 -14.03 4.78
C VAL A 291 9.77 -13.42 3.43
N ASP A 292 10.27 -14.03 2.36
CA ASP A 292 9.92 -13.75 0.98
C ASP A 292 9.11 -14.90 0.37
N ILE A 293 8.00 -14.62 -0.30
CA ILE A 293 7.16 -15.61 -1.02
C ILE A 293 6.65 -15.05 -2.35
N SER A 294 6.32 -15.94 -3.29
CA SER A 294 5.59 -15.60 -4.52
C SER A 294 4.12 -15.26 -4.22
N TRP A 295 3.55 -14.27 -4.92
CA TRP A 295 2.12 -13.98 -4.84
C TRP A 295 1.22 -15.15 -5.30
N GLU A 296 1.78 -16.12 -6.03
CA GLU A 296 1.09 -17.31 -6.55
C GLU A 296 1.12 -18.51 -5.57
N ASP A 297 1.92 -18.42 -4.49
CA ASP A 297 2.26 -19.58 -3.64
C ASP A 297 1.75 -19.51 -2.19
N PHE A 298 1.29 -18.35 -1.71
CA PHE A 298 0.65 -18.26 -0.40
C PHE A 298 -0.82 -18.72 -0.47
N ILE A 299 -1.40 -19.10 0.66
CA ILE A 299 -2.80 -19.51 0.77
C ILE A 299 -3.55 -18.47 1.60
N SER A 300 -4.56 -17.84 0.98
CA SER A 300 -5.56 -17.04 1.68
C SER A 300 -6.66 -17.95 2.24
N HIS A 301 -6.82 -17.99 3.56
CA HIS A 301 -7.89 -18.78 4.18
C HIS A 301 -9.13 -17.91 4.43
N PRO A 302 -10.35 -18.40 4.08
CA PRO A 302 -11.59 -17.73 4.47
C PRO A 302 -11.76 -17.81 6.00
N ALA A 303 -12.42 -16.81 6.59
CA ALA A 303 -12.59 -16.67 8.04
C ALA A 303 -13.65 -17.64 8.64
N GLU A 304 -13.53 -18.93 8.33
CA GLU A 304 -14.46 -20.00 8.70
C GLU A 304 -13.76 -21.11 9.49
N GLY A 305 -14.52 -21.81 10.34
CA GLY A 305 -14.02 -22.97 11.09
C GLY A 305 -12.78 -22.62 11.94
N GLU A 306 -11.70 -23.38 11.78
CA GLU A 306 -10.43 -23.15 12.49
C GLU A 306 -9.80 -21.79 12.19
N TRP A 307 -10.07 -21.20 11.02
CA TRP A 307 -9.57 -19.89 10.57
C TRP A 307 -10.46 -18.71 10.97
N SER A 308 -11.53 -18.96 11.72
CA SER A 308 -12.31 -17.91 12.41
C SER A 308 -11.67 -17.43 13.72
N LYS A 309 -10.57 -18.07 14.15
CA LYS A 309 -9.81 -17.69 15.35
C LYS A 309 -9.16 -16.32 15.19
N VAL A 310 -8.89 -15.68 16.32
CA VAL A 310 -8.14 -14.42 16.38
C VAL A 310 -6.79 -14.68 17.05
N ALA A 311 -5.71 -14.20 16.43
CA ALA A 311 -4.37 -14.29 16.96
C ALA A 311 -4.23 -13.46 18.25
N PRO A 312 -3.28 -13.79 19.15
CA PRO A 312 -3.08 -13.06 20.40
C PRO A 312 -2.34 -11.73 20.17
N PHE A 313 -3.01 -10.80 19.48
CA PHE A 313 -2.53 -9.44 19.22
C PHE A 313 -2.18 -8.72 20.51
N ARG A 314 -1.17 -7.85 20.48
CA ARG A 314 -0.80 -6.99 21.61
C ARG A 314 -1.43 -5.63 21.41
N ILE A 315 -2.33 -5.27 22.31
CA ILE A 315 -3.04 -3.99 22.29
C ILE A 315 -2.38 -3.10 23.33
N LEU A 316 -1.73 -2.03 22.86
CA LEU A 316 -1.18 -0.96 23.68
C LEU A 316 -2.21 0.17 23.77
N SER A 317 -2.54 0.57 25.00
CA SER A 317 -3.20 1.84 25.29
C SER A 317 -2.23 2.68 26.10
N PHE A 318 -2.05 3.94 25.69
CA PHE A 318 -1.19 4.89 26.38
C PHE A 318 -1.87 6.25 26.50
N ASP A 319 -1.38 7.06 27.44
CA ASP A 319 -1.84 8.42 27.70
C ASP A 319 -0.65 9.28 28.14
N ILE A 320 -0.70 10.59 27.86
CA ILE A 320 0.43 11.51 28.10
C ILE A 320 0.00 12.73 28.91
N GLU A 321 0.89 13.21 29.78
CA GLU A 321 0.69 14.41 30.59
C GLU A 321 1.78 15.44 30.29
N CYS A 322 1.39 16.71 30.16
CA CYS A 322 2.30 17.82 29.81
C CYS A 322 2.25 18.95 30.85
N ALA A 323 3.40 19.57 31.14
CA ALA A 323 3.51 20.68 32.10
C ALA A 323 3.22 22.05 31.46
N GLY A 324 1.93 22.34 31.22
CA GLY A 324 1.47 23.59 30.58
C GLY A 324 1.59 24.86 31.41
N ARG A 325 1.87 26.00 30.75
CA ARG A 325 1.79 27.36 31.32
C ARG A 325 0.35 27.72 31.73
N ARG A 326 0.21 28.44 32.85
CA ARG A 326 -1.11 28.77 33.45
C ARG A 326 -2.01 29.56 32.49
N GLY A 327 -3.16 28.97 32.14
CA GLY A 327 -4.17 29.60 31.28
C GLY A 327 -3.86 29.55 29.79
N ILE A 328 -2.83 28.80 29.40
CA ILE A 328 -2.40 28.56 28.01
C ILE A 328 -2.56 27.05 27.76
N PHE A 329 -3.05 26.67 26.58
CA PHE A 329 -3.09 25.26 26.19
C PHE A 329 -1.67 24.80 25.82
N PRO A 330 -1.23 23.58 26.19
CA PRO A 330 0.16 23.14 25.94
C PRO A 330 0.59 23.27 24.48
N GLU A 331 1.77 23.86 24.25
CA GLU A 331 2.41 24.02 22.95
C GLU A 331 3.62 23.08 22.86
N PRO A 332 3.72 22.17 21.85
CA PRO A 332 4.79 21.16 21.77
C PRO A 332 6.23 21.69 21.77
N ASN A 333 6.43 22.96 21.40
CA ASN A 333 7.74 23.62 21.39
C ASN A 333 8.10 24.29 22.73
N THR A 334 7.26 24.21 23.76
CA THR A 334 7.41 25.00 24.99
C THR A 334 7.01 24.27 26.27
N ASP A 335 5.94 23.48 26.25
CA ASP A 335 5.40 22.81 27.43
C ASP A 335 5.73 21.30 27.35
N PRO A 336 6.66 20.78 28.19
CA PRO A 336 7.24 19.45 28.02
C PRO A 336 6.29 18.32 28.42
N VAL A 337 6.51 17.14 27.82
CA VAL A 337 5.91 15.88 28.25
C VAL A 337 6.57 15.45 29.56
N ILE A 338 5.76 15.21 30.59
CA ILE A 338 6.22 14.86 31.93
C ILE A 338 5.85 13.45 32.36
N GLN A 339 4.81 12.83 31.79
CA GLN A 339 4.49 11.43 32.04
C GLN A 339 3.93 10.76 30.78
N ILE A 340 4.22 9.45 30.63
CA ILE A 340 3.59 8.58 29.64
C ILE A 340 3.17 7.30 30.36
N ALA A 341 1.86 7.09 30.53
CA ALA A 341 1.31 5.88 31.14
C ALA A 341 1.01 4.85 30.05
N ASN A 342 1.34 3.57 30.27
CA ASN A 342 1.07 2.51 29.29
C ASN A 342 0.44 1.27 29.94
N MET A 343 -0.55 0.70 29.25
CA MET A 343 -1.09 -0.63 29.51
C MET A 343 -1.03 -1.49 28.25
N VAL A 344 -0.53 -2.72 28.37
CA VAL A 344 -0.54 -3.69 27.26
C VAL A 344 -1.28 -4.94 27.69
N ILE A 345 -2.27 -5.33 26.89
CA ILE A 345 -3.05 -6.57 27.01
C ILE A 345 -2.85 -7.43 25.77
N ARG A 346 -3.04 -8.75 25.89
CA ARG A 346 -3.12 -9.64 24.73
C ARG A 346 -4.59 -9.90 24.41
N GLN A 347 -4.93 -9.92 23.14
CA GLN A 347 -6.29 -10.21 22.69
C GLN A 347 -6.75 -11.56 23.27
N GLY A 348 -7.86 -11.54 24.02
CA GLY A 348 -8.42 -12.70 24.71
C GLY A 348 -8.03 -12.86 26.20
N ASP A 349 -7.02 -12.14 26.71
CA ASP A 349 -6.72 -12.12 28.14
C ASP A 349 -7.73 -11.25 28.92
N SER A 350 -7.95 -11.54 30.21
CA SER A 350 -8.77 -10.71 31.11
C SER A 350 -8.06 -9.44 31.62
N ASP A 351 -6.73 -9.47 31.68
CA ASP A 351 -5.91 -8.51 32.43
C ASP A 351 -4.70 -8.04 31.62
N PRO A 352 -4.35 -6.74 31.63
CA PRO A 352 -3.11 -6.28 31.03
C PRO A 352 -1.89 -6.80 31.79
N PHE A 353 -0.94 -7.37 31.03
CA PHE A 353 0.30 -7.98 31.52
C PHE A 353 1.47 -6.99 31.62
N ILE A 354 1.33 -5.82 30.99
CA ILE A 354 2.21 -4.66 31.19
C ILE A 354 1.36 -3.52 31.74
N ARG A 355 1.83 -2.93 32.84
CA ARG A 355 1.31 -1.71 33.45
C ARG A 355 2.53 -0.90 33.86
N ASN A 356 2.79 0.22 33.21
CA ASN A 356 3.94 1.07 33.53
C ASN A 356 3.59 2.55 33.40
N VAL A 357 4.46 3.39 33.97
CA VAL A 357 4.43 4.84 33.76
C VAL A 357 5.86 5.35 33.67
N PHE A 358 6.17 6.01 32.58
CA PHE A 358 7.40 6.76 32.38
C PHE A 358 7.19 8.15 33.00
N THR A 359 8.12 8.63 33.82
CA THR A 359 8.00 9.93 34.51
C THR A 359 9.25 10.77 34.36
N LEU A 360 9.08 12.06 34.04
CA LEU A 360 10.13 13.04 34.15
C LEU A 360 10.36 13.32 35.64
N LYS A 361 11.61 13.16 36.08
CA LYS A 361 12.04 13.12 37.48
C LYS A 361 11.41 11.96 38.27
N SER A 362 11.80 11.88 39.54
CA SER A 362 11.41 10.80 40.44
C SER A 362 9.93 10.81 40.77
N CYS A 363 9.33 9.62 40.76
CA CYS A 363 7.96 9.38 41.20
C CYS A 363 7.91 8.30 42.29
N ALA A 364 6.91 8.35 43.16
CA ALA A 364 6.73 7.35 44.21
C ALA A 364 6.21 6.02 43.61
N PRO A 365 6.54 4.85 44.21
CA PRO A 365 6.07 3.56 43.71
C PRO A 365 4.54 3.46 43.68
N VAL A 366 3.99 3.00 42.55
CA VAL A 366 2.55 2.75 42.37
C VAL A 366 2.28 1.25 42.45
N VAL A 367 1.36 0.83 43.33
CA VAL A 367 1.04 -0.59 43.52
C VAL A 367 0.47 -1.20 42.23
N GLY A 368 1.14 -2.22 41.69
CA GLY A 368 0.71 -2.93 40.49
C GLY A 368 1.26 -2.40 39.16
N SER A 369 2.08 -1.34 39.16
CA SER A 369 2.69 -0.76 37.96
C SER A 369 4.21 -0.58 38.11
N LYS A 370 4.99 -0.75 37.03
CA LYS A 370 6.43 -0.38 37.02
C LYS A 370 6.53 1.13 36.78
N VAL A 371 7.08 1.86 37.74
CA VAL A 371 7.44 3.28 37.58
C VAL A 371 8.84 3.35 36.99
N LEU A 372 9.00 4.09 35.90
CA LEU A 372 10.25 4.30 35.18
C LEU A 372 10.56 5.81 35.19
N SER A 373 11.51 6.25 36.00
CA SER A 373 11.80 7.68 36.19
C SER A 373 13.11 8.08 35.53
N TYR A 374 13.09 9.18 34.78
CA TYR A 374 14.20 9.67 33.96
C TYR A 374 14.56 11.12 34.31
N ASP A 375 15.80 11.53 34.12
CA ASP A 375 16.24 12.87 34.49
C ASP A 375 15.92 13.92 33.41
N THR A 376 15.82 13.51 32.15
CA THR A 376 15.49 14.39 31.03
C THR A 376 14.29 13.89 30.24
N GLU A 377 13.59 14.81 29.56
CA GLU A 377 12.50 14.46 28.63
C GLU A 377 13.02 13.62 27.46
N PHE A 378 14.25 13.87 27.02
CA PHE A 378 14.92 13.09 25.99
C PHE A 378 15.07 11.60 26.38
N GLU A 379 15.57 11.31 27.59
CA GLU A 379 15.69 9.94 28.10
C GLU A 379 14.33 9.26 28.35
N LEU A 380 13.27 10.04 28.57
CA LEU A 380 11.90 9.53 28.73
C LEU A 380 11.26 9.13 27.38
N LEU A 381 11.68 9.77 26.29
CA LEU A 381 11.17 9.54 24.94
C LEU A 381 11.98 8.49 24.14
N GLN A 382 13.15 8.08 24.64
CA GLN A 382 13.96 6.97 24.09
C GLN A 382 13.53 5.60 24.64
#